data_AF-A0A944BIB2-F1
#
_entry.id   AF-A0A944BIB2-F1
#
_cell.length_a   1.000
_cell.length_b   1.000
_cell.length_c   1.000
_cell.angle_alpha   90.00
_cell.angle_beta   90.00
_cell.angle_gamma   90.00
#
_symmetry.space_group_name_H-M   'P 1'
#
loop_
_entity.id
_entity.type
_entity.pdbx_description
1 polymer ?
#
loop_
_entity_poly.entity_id
_entity_poly.type
_entity_poly.pdbx_seq_one_letter_code
_entity_poly.pdbx_strand_id
1 'polypeptide(L)'
;PGLYRDVQTYGHVIVEAQDVEGNWFREEAKELRAVALLHEYAHLDGSVFIDRLSPLKLRLVRKSWGKRIRREAEKTYSESNLHCVFATDAKTDTPT
;
A
#
# COMPACT_ATOMS: atom_id res chain seq x y z
N PRO A 1 -0.71 1.02 -1.21
CA PRO A 1 -0.99 1.48 -2.60
C PRO A 1 -0.17 2.72 -3.00
N GLY A 2 0.42 2.74 -4.19
CA GLY A 2 1.18 3.90 -4.71
C GLY A 2 2.67 3.97 -4.30
N LEU A 3 3.34 2.83 -4.06
CA LEU A 3 4.80 2.74 -4.01
C LEU A 3 5.27 1.81 -5.12
N TYR A 4 6.17 2.31 -5.95
CA TYR A 4 6.82 1.52 -7.00
C TYR A 4 8.32 1.58 -6.80
N ARG A 5 8.97 0.42 -6.77
CA ARG A 5 10.43 0.28 -6.66
C ARG A 5 10.86 -0.96 -7.40
N ASP A 6 12.01 -0.86 -8.06
CA ASP A 6 12.65 -2.01 -8.66
C ASP A 6 13.20 -2.91 -7.56
N VAL A 7 12.78 -4.17 -7.61
CA VAL A 7 13.20 -5.24 -6.71
C VAL A 7 13.67 -6.41 -7.56
N GLN A 8 14.83 -6.96 -7.21
CA GLN A 8 15.32 -8.17 -7.86
C GLN A 8 14.47 -9.37 -7.43
N THR A 9 14.12 -10.22 -8.40
CA THR A 9 13.31 -11.42 -8.18
C THR A 9 13.64 -12.47 -9.24
N TYR A 10 13.04 -13.65 -9.15
CA TYR A 10 13.26 -14.75 -10.08
C TYR A 10 12.30 -14.63 -11.27
N GLY A 11 12.85 -14.60 -12.48
CA GLY A 11 12.07 -14.58 -13.72
C GLY A 11 11.57 -15.96 -14.16
N HIS A 12 11.91 -17.01 -13.42
CA HIS A 12 11.49 -18.39 -13.66
C HIS A 12 11.34 -19.12 -12.34
N VAL A 13 10.19 -19.76 -12.13
CA VAL A 13 9.89 -20.52 -10.92
C VAL A 13 9.09 -21.76 -11.27
N ILE A 14 9.20 -22.77 -10.42
CA ILE A 14 8.29 -23.92 -10.45
C ILE A 14 7.57 -23.94 -9.11
N VAL A 15 6.25 -23.84 -9.15
CA VAL A 15 5.37 -23.81 -7.97
C VAL A 15 4.57 -25.09 -7.90
N GLU A 16 4.29 -25.53 -6.67
CA GLU A 16 3.40 -26.62 -6.34
C GLU A 16 2.30 -26.07 -5.44
N ALA A 17 1.05 -26.33 -5.80
CA ALA A 17 -0.11 -25.77 -5.12
C ALA A 17 -1.30 -26.73 -5.23
N GLN A 18 -2.34 -26.48 -4.44
CA GLN A 18 -3.61 -27.17 -4.54
C GLN A 18 -4.63 -26.31 -5.29
N ASP A 19 -5.45 -26.93 -6.11
CA ASP A 19 -6.62 -26.28 -6.70
C ASP A 19 -7.74 -26.07 -5.65
N VAL A 20 -8.88 -25.53 -6.09
CA VAL A 20 -10.02 -25.26 -5.21
C VAL A 20 -10.67 -26.54 -4.63
N GLU A 21 -10.37 -27.70 -5.22
CA GLU A 21 -10.85 -29.02 -4.79
C GLU A 21 -9.82 -29.74 -3.90
N GLY A 22 -8.61 -29.18 -3.75
CA GLY A 22 -7.52 -29.74 -2.96
C GLY A 22 -6.56 -30.64 -3.75
N ASN A 23 -6.73 -30.77 -5.08
CA ASN A 23 -5.84 -31.59 -5.89
C ASN A 23 -4.50 -30.87 -6.12
N TRP A 24 -3.41 -31.60 -5.93
CA TRP A 24 -2.06 -31.06 -6.17
C TRP A 24 -1.77 -30.90 -7.66
N PHE A 25 -1.21 -29.76 -8.01
CA PHE A 25 -0.66 -29.50 -9.33
C PHE A 25 0.68 -28.77 -9.23
N ARG A 26 1.46 -28.89 -10.31
CA ARG A 26 2.74 -28.22 -10.47
C ARG A 26 2.71 -27.34 -11.71
N GLU A 27 3.14 -26.09 -11.56
CA GLU A 27 3.18 -25.12 -12.65
C GLU A 27 4.58 -24.53 -12.80
N GLU A 28 5.09 -24.52 -14.03
CA GLU A 28 6.28 -23.77 -14.42
C GLU A 28 5.86 -22.37 -14.91
N ALA A 29 6.33 -21.32 -14.25
CA ALA A 29 5.99 -19.94 -14.56
C ALA A 29 7.22 -19.13 -14.95
N LYS A 30 7.07 -18.23 -15.92
CA LYS A 30 8.13 -17.36 -16.45
C LYS A 30 7.70 -15.90 -16.48
N GLU A 31 8.68 -15.01 -16.54
CA GLU A 31 8.50 -13.57 -16.69
C GLU A 31 7.49 -13.01 -15.67
N LEU A 32 6.47 -12.29 -16.13
CA LEU A 32 5.46 -11.67 -15.30
C LEU A 32 4.67 -12.68 -14.44
N ARG A 33 4.43 -13.90 -14.94
CA ARG A 33 3.71 -14.95 -14.18
C ARG A 33 4.53 -15.37 -12.96
N ALA A 34 5.84 -15.53 -13.13
CA ALA A 34 6.76 -15.84 -12.03
C ALA A 34 6.78 -14.72 -10.98
N VAL A 35 6.86 -13.46 -11.44
CA VAL A 35 6.86 -12.29 -10.56
C VAL A 35 5.56 -12.19 -9.75
N ALA A 36 4.41 -12.38 -10.40
CA ALA A 36 3.12 -12.33 -9.74
C ALA A 36 2.97 -13.44 -8.69
N LEU A 37 3.30 -14.69 -9.05
CA LEU A 37 3.23 -15.82 -8.10
C LEU A 37 4.13 -15.60 -6.88
N LEU A 38 5.36 -15.10 -7.09
CA LEU A 38 6.26 -14.76 -5.99
C LEU A 38 5.78 -13.59 -5.14
N HIS A 39 5.06 -12.63 -5.73
CA HIS A 39 4.47 -11.51 -5.01
C HIS A 39 3.36 -11.99 -4.07
N GLU A 40 2.44 -12.79 -4.58
CA GLU A 40 1.33 -13.32 -3.79
C GLU A 40 1.83 -14.31 -2.72
N TYR A 41 2.78 -15.18 -3.06
CA TYR A 41 3.41 -16.07 -2.10
C TYR A 41 4.09 -15.30 -0.95
N ALA A 42 4.76 -14.18 -1.26
CA ALA A 42 5.39 -13.36 -0.23
C ALA A 42 4.37 -12.82 0.78
N HIS A 43 3.17 -12.42 0.32
CA HIS A 43 2.08 -12.00 1.20
C HIS A 43 1.59 -13.12 2.12
N LEU A 44 1.54 -14.37 1.62
CA LEU A 44 1.19 -15.53 2.44
C LEU A 44 2.21 -15.76 3.57
N ASP A 45 3.49 -15.48 3.31
CA ASP A 45 4.58 -15.57 4.29
C ASP A 45 4.69 -14.32 5.19
N GLY A 46 3.78 -13.35 5.05
CA GLY A 46 3.80 -12.09 5.81
C GLY A 46 4.95 -11.15 5.43
N SER A 47 5.61 -11.37 4.30
CA SER A 47 6.68 -10.52 3.80
C SER A 47 6.21 -9.64 2.65
N VAL A 48 6.69 -8.39 2.59
CA VAL A 48 6.38 -7.47 1.49
C VAL A 48 7.63 -7.09 0.71
N PHE A 49 7.46 -6.62 -0.53
CA PHE A 49 8.60 -6.25 -1.38
C PHE A 49 9.50 -5.17 -0.76
N ILE A 50 8.95 -4.35 0.15
CA ILE A 50 9.67 -3.30 0.86
C ILE A 50 10.78 -3.90 1.75
N ASP A 51 10.58 -5.10 2.29
CA ASP A 51 11.53 -5.80 3.16
C ASP A 51 12.77 -6.27 2.40
N ARG A 52 12.65 -6.42 1.08
CA ARG A 52 13.74 -6.79 0.17
C ARG A 52 14.59 -5.59 -0.29
N LEU A 53 14.23 -4.37 0.12
CA LEU A 53 14.99 -3.18 -0.23
C LEU A 53 16.25 -3.06 0.62
N SER A 54 17.36 -2.64 0.01
CA SER A 54 18.58 -2.26 0.76
C SER A 54 18.26 -1.25 1.87
N PRO A 55 19.00 -1.22 2.99
CA PRO A 55 18.73 -0.32 4.12
C PRO A 55 18.57 1.15 3.73
N LEU A 56 19.37 1.63 2.78
CA LEU A 56 19.30 3.01 2.27
C LEU A 56 17.97 3.28 1.54
N LYS A 57 17.57 2.39 0.62
CA LYS A 57 16.29 2.49 -0.12
C LYS A 57 15.11 2.44 0.84
N LEU A 58 15.14 1.55 1.83
CA LEU A 58 14.10 1.45 2.86
C LEU A 58 13.95 2.75 3.67
N ARG A 59 15.07 3.36 4.09
CA ARG A 59 15.07 4.65 4.81
C ARG A 59 14.44 5.77 3.97
N LEU A 60 14.77 5.84 2.68
CA LEU A 60 14.20 6.83 1.77
C LEU A 60 12.69 6.64 1.58
N VAL A 61 12.24 5.39 1.40
CA VAL A 61 10.82 5.04 1.32
C VAL A 61 10.10 5.51 2.59
N ARG A 62 10.54 5.08 3.78
CA ARG A 62 9.92 5.47 5.05
C ARG A 62 9.81 6.99 5.23
N LYS A 63 10.88 7.74 4.89
CA LYS A 63 10.88 9.21 4.95
C LYS A 63 9.87 9.84 3.99
N SER A 64 9.84 9.37 2.74
CA SER A 64 8.90 9.90 1.73
C SER A 64 7.44 9.60 2.08
N TRP A 65 7.18 8.40 2.61
CA TRP A 65 5.87 7.94 3.03
C TRP A 65 5.34 8.70 4.25
N GLY A 66 6.16 8.89 5.29
CA GLY A 66 5.76 9.70 6.45
C GLY A 66 5.40 11.14 6.07
N LYS A 67 6.14 11.75 5.14
CA LYS A 67 5.79 13.09 4.61
C LYS A 67 4.49 13.11 3.82
N ARG A 68 4.10 12.00 3.20
CA ARG A 68 2.85 11.90 2.44
C ARG A 68 1.67 11.78 3.40
N ILE A 69 1.77 10.87 4.37
CA ILE A 69 0.76 10.68 5.43
C ILE A 69 0.52 12.01 6.17
N ARG A 70 1.58 12.74 6.53
CA ARG A 70 1.43 14.05 7.20
C ARG A 70 0.67 15.07 6.34
N ARG A 71 0.97 15.15 5.05
CA ARG A 71 0.28 16.05 4.12
C ARG A 71 -1.17 15.67 3.89
N GLU A 72 -1.47 14.37 3.84
CA GLU A 72 -2.84 13.86 3.75
C GLU A 72 -3.62 14.24 5.02
N ALA A 73 -3.04 14.04 6.21
CA ALA A 73 -3.65 14.46 7.47
C ALA A 73 -3.87 15.99 7.57
N GLU A 74 -2.88 16.80 7.13
CA GLU A 74 -2.99 18.26 7.08
C GLU A 74 -4.13 18.72 6.14
N LYS A 75 -4.31 18.06 4.98
CA LYS A 75 -5.42 18.33 4.07
C LYS A 75 -6.76 17.94 4.67
N THR A 76 -6.88 16.73 5.21
CA THR A 76 -8.12 16.26 5.86
C THR A 76 -8.53 17.22 6.98
N TYR A 77 -7.57 17.69 7.80
CA TYR A 77 -7.84 18.68 8.85
C TYR A 77 -8.31 20.04 8.29
N SER A 78 -7.67 20.53 7.24
CA SER A 78 -8.09 21.77 6.56
C SER A 78 -9.49 21.63 5.95
N GLU A 79 -9.80 20.50 5.33
CA GLU A 79 -11.10 20.22 4.71
C GLU A 79 -12.21 20.04 5.76
N SER A 80 -11.92 19.35 6.88
CA SER A 80 -12.86 19.24 8.00
C SER A 80 -13.12 20.59 8.66
N ASN A 81 -12.08 21.43 8.80
CA ASN A 81 -12.26 22.78 9.33
C ASN A 81 -13.03 23.69 8.35
N LEU A 82 -12.85 23.56 7.03
CA LEU A 82 -13.71 24.28 6.07
C LEU A 82 -15.18 23.87 6.22
N HIS A 83 -15.47 22.58 6.37
CA HIS A 83 -16.85 22.08 6.52
C HIS A 83 -17.50 22.55 7.84
N CYS A 84 -16.75 22.67 8.93
CA CYS A 84 -17.27 23.20 10.20
C CYS A 84 -17.41 24.73 10.22
N VAL A 85 -16.65 25.48 9.43
CA VAL A 85 -16.70 26.96 9.42
C VAL A 85 -17.94 27.50 8.68
N PHE A 86 -18.56 26.73 7.77
CA PHE A 86 -19.85 27.09 7.17
C PHE A 86 -21.08 26.78 8.05
N ALA A 87 -20.89 26.13 9.22
CA ALA A 87 -21.96 25.81 10.16
C ALA A 87 -22.10 26.82 11.32
N THR A 88 -21.35 27.92 11.30
CA THR A 88 -21.46 28.98 12.31
C THR A 88 -21.71 30.33 11.63
N ASP A 89 -22.98 30.59 11.30
CA ASP A 89 -23.59 31.90 11.49
C ASP A 89 -25.10 31.83 11.23
N ALA A 90 -25.86 31.70 12.31
CA ALA A 90 -27.22 32.22 12.38
C ALA A 90 -27.32 33.03 13.67
N LYS A 91 -27.07 34.34 13.50
CA LYS A 91 -27.43 35.39 14.46
C LYS A 91 -28.84 35.16 15.00
N THR A 92 -28.98 35.25 16.32
CA THR A 92 -30.14 35.89 16.94
C THR A 92 -29.64 36.82 18.03
N ASP A 93 -29.15 37.98 17.60
CA ASP A 93 -29.35 39.20 18.38
C ASP A 93 -30.86 39.48 18.37
N THR A 94 -31.47 39.50 19.55
CA THR A 94 -32.67 40.32 19.77
C THR A 94 -32.46 41.11 21.06
N PRO A 95 -32.48 42.44 21.00
CA PRO A 95 -32.49 43.29 22.19
C PRO A 95 -33.93 43.41 22.69
N THR A 96 -34.15 43.18 23.98
CA THR A 96 -34.89 43.99 24.96
C THR A 96 -34.98 43.20 26.26
#